data_AF-K1T1F0-F1
#
_entry.id   AF-K1T1F0-F1
#
_cell.length_a   1.000
_cell.length_b   1.000
_cell.length_c   1.000
_cell.angle_alpha   90.00
_cell.angle_beta   90.00
_cell.angle_gamma   90.00
#
_symmetry.space_group_name_H-M   'P 1'
#
loop_
_entity.id
_entity.type
_entity.pdbx_description
1 polymer ?
#
loop_
_entity_poly.entity_id
_entity_poly.type
_entity_poly.pdbx_seq_one_letter_code
_entity_poly.pdbx_strand_id
1 'polypeptide(L)'
;MRKTDSDVVESIAQAKKVFANEAFCYMAQILMQQDVTLLKSGGNCMTVSVYDSPRGADQLIGIGCGSSMTGKHADLIVCDDVVNLNDRISRAERERTKGVIQELRNIVTRDGRIVFIGTPWHIEDAFTLVAPPE
;
A
#
# COMPACT_ATOMS: atom_id res chain seq x y z
N MET A 1 -0.18 2.41 -18.00
CA MET A 1 -0.71 1.11 -17.56
C MET A 1 -1.03 1.24 -16.07
N ARG A 2 -2.14 0.68 -15.56
CA ARG A 2 -2.45 0.72 -14.13
C ARG A 2 -1.57 -0.31 -13.41
N LYS A 3 -1.11 0.00 -12.19
CA LYS A 3 -0.35 -0.95 -11.38
C LYS A 3 -1.18 -2.21 -11.13
N THR A 4 -0.66 -3.31 -11.63
CA THR A 4 -1.21 -4.66 -11.53
C THR A 4 -0.46 -5.45 -10.46
N ASP A 5 -0.86 -6.70 -10.24
CA ASP A 5 -0.20 -7.55 -9.24
C ASP A 5 1.30 -7.77 -9.54
N SER A 6 1.77 -7.64 -10.80
CA SER A 6 3.20 -7.72 -11.10
C SER A 6 3.99 -6.53 -10.58
N ASP A 7 3.45 -5.31 -10.70
CA ASP A 7 4.08 -4.08 -10.20
C ASP A 7 4.18 -4.08 -8.67
N VAL A 8 3.16 -4.69 -8.04
CA VAL A 8 3.11 -4.91 -6.60
C VAL A 8 4.20 -5.89 -6.16
N VAL A 9 4.36 -7.01 -6.88
CA VAL A 9 5.41 -7.98 -6.58
C VAL A 9 6.79 -7.35 -6.67
N GLU A 10 7.02 -6.48 -7.67
CA GLU A 10 8.28 -5.74 -7.77
C GLU A 10 8.49 -4.80 -6.59
N SER A 11 7.46 -4.03 -6.21
CA SER A 11 7.54 -3.09 -5.08
C SER A 11 7.88 -3.81 -3.77
N ILE A 12 7.24 -4.95 -3.52
CA ILE A 12 7.53 -5.80 -2.36
C ILE A 12 8.93 -6.41 -2.44
N ALA A 13 9.40 -6.80 -3.63
CA ALA A 13 10.76 -7.28 -3.82
C ALA A 13 11.80 -6.19 -3.49
N GLN A 14 11.55 -4.93 -3.83
CA GLN A 14 12.44 -3.83 -3.45
C GLN A 14 12.41 -3.56 -1.94
N ALA A 15 11.24 -3.59 -1.30
CA ALA A 15 11.13 -3.46 0.16
C ALA A 15 11.94 -4.55 0.89
N LYS A 16 11.93 -5.79 0.37
CA LYS A 16 12.77 -6.88 0.91
C LYS A 16 14.27 -6.62 0.77
N LYS A 17 14.71 -6.03 -0.35
CA LYS A 17 16.12 -5.66 -0.54
C LYS A 17 16.55 -4.56 0.42
N VAL A 18 15.69 -3.57 0.66
CA VAL A 18 15.92 -2.53 1.67
C VAL A 18 16.05 -3.17 3.05
N PHE A 19 15.13 -4.08 3.40
CA PHE A 19 15.23 -4.80 4.67
C PHE A 19 16.50 -5.64 4.78
N ALA A 20 16.93 -6.32 3.71
CA ALA A 20 18.14 -7.14 3.69
C ALA A 20 19.45 -6.31 3.76
N ASN A 21 19.38 -4.99 3.68
CA ASN A 21 20.55 -4.13 3.83
C ASN A 21 21.04 -4.14 5.28
N GLU A 22 22.35 -4.40 5.47
CA GLU A 22 22.95 -4.52 6.80
C GLU A 22 22.75 -3.27 7.67
N ALA A 23 22.92 -2.07 7.09
CA ALA A 23 22.73 -0.83 7.82
C ALA A 23 21.26 -0.64 8.24
N PHE A 24 20.31 -1.02 7.38
CA PHE A 24 18.89 -0.98 7.71
C PHE A 24 18.54 -1.96 8.83
N CYS A 25 19.00 -3.21 8.75
CA CYS A 25 18.83 -4.21 9.81
C CYS A 25 19.42 -3.72 11.14
N TYR A 26 20.64 -3.16 11.12
CA TYR A 26 21.29 -2.66 12.32
C TYR A 26 20.52 -1.49 12.95
N MET A 27 20.04 -0.54 12.14
CA MET A 27 19.15 0.52 12.64
C MET A 27 17.87 -0.04 13.24
N ALA A 28 17.24 -1.03 12.58
CA ALA A 28 16.04 -1.67 13.08
C ALA A 28 16.27 -2.38 14.43
N GLN A 29 17.41 -3.07 14.59
CA GLN A 29 17.81 -3.71 15.85
C GLN A 29 17.94 -2.71 17.00
N ILE A 30 18.58 -1.55 16.74
CA ILE A 30 18.71 -0.50 17.75
C ILE A 30 17.33 0.05 18.15
N LEU A 31 16.48 0.34 17.16
CA LEU A 31 15.15 0.92 17.42
C LEU A 31 14.22 -0.05 18.15
N MET A 32 14.28 -1.33 17.81
CA MET A 32 13.41 -2.36 18.37
C MET A 32 13.99 -3.03 19.62
N GLN A 33 15.25 -2.75 19.96
CA GLN A 33 15.99 -3.36 21.08
C GLN A 33 16.05 -4.89 21.04
N GLN A 34 15.92 -5.48 19.85
CA GLN A 34 16.00 -6.92 19.61
C GLN A 34 16.32 -7.22 18.15
N ASP A 35 16.71 -8.47 17.86
CA ASP A 35 16.97 -8.91 16.50
C ASP A 35 15.69 -8.90 15.64
N VAL A 36 15.76 -8.17 14.52
CA VAL A 36 14.68 -8.08 13.55
C VAL A 36 14.99 -9.00 12.38
N THR A 37 14.20 -10.06 12.20
CA THR A 37 14.38 -11.04 11.13
C THR A 37 13.12 -11.17 10.29
N LEU A 38 13.25 -11.66 9.06
CA LEU A 38 12.12 -11.87 8.17
C LEU A 38 11.46 -13.22 8.47
N LEU A 39 10.21 -13.21 8.96
CA LEU A 39 9.45 -14.44 9.25
C LEU A 39 8.70 -14.96 8.04
N LYS A 40 8.11 -14.06 7.25
CA LYS A 40 7.35 -14.40 6.04
C LYS A 40 7.81 -13.54 4.88
N SER A 41 7.96 -14.17 3.71
CA SER A 41 8.40 -13.53 2.47
C SER A 41 7.63 -14.11 1.28
N GLY A 42 6.47 -13.55 0.98
CA GLY A 42 5.64 -13.93 -0.18
C GLY A 42 5.81 -12.95 -1.35
N GLY A 43 5.30 -13.28 -2.55
CA GLY A 43 5.44 -12.39 -3.71
C GLY A 43 4.86 -11.00 -3.47
N ASN A 44 3.74 -10.91 -2.76
CA ASN A 44 3.00 -9.69 -2.47
C ASN A 44 2.97 -9.32 -0.98
N CYS A 45 3.74 -9.99 -0.12
CA CYS A 45 3.71 -9.72 1.30
C CYS A 45 5.05 -9.98 1.99
N MET A 46 5.25 -9.33 3.14
CA MET A 46 6.34 -9.65 4.06
C MET A 46 5.97 -9.32 5.50
N THR A 47 6.55 -10.08 6.43
CA THR A 47 6.34 -9.93 7.88
C THR A 47 7.65 -10.15 8.62
N VAL A 48 8.00 -9.24 9.54
CA VAL A 48 9.20 -9.35 10.37
C VAL A 48 8.90 -9.87 11.78
N SER A 49 9.94 -10.29 12.51
CA SER A 49 9.87 -10.94 13.82
C SER A 49 9.21 -10.10 14.92
N VAL A 50 9.28 -8.78 14.80
CA VAL A 50 8.78 -7.85 15.82
C VAL A 50 7.34 -7.42 15.58
N TYR A 51 6.74 -7.87 14.47
CA TYR A 51 5.35 -7.58 14.16
C TYR A 51 4.45 -8.60 14.84
N ASP A 52 3.57 -8.10 15.70
CA ASP A 52 2.53 -8.89 16.35
C ASP A 52 1.15 -8.42 15.88
N SER A 53 0.44 -9.32 15.21
CA SER A 53 -0.94 -9.07 14.80
C SER A 53 -1.85 -10.13 15.42
N PRO A 54 -2.83 -9.72 16.26
CA PRO A 54 -3.77 -10.66 16.87
C PRO A 54 -4.67 -11.36 15.84
N ARG A 55 -4.66 -10.92 14.59
CA ARG A 55 -5.49 -11.45 13.49
C ARG A 55 -4.69 -12.30 12.50
N GLY A 56 -3.40 -12.51 12.72
CA GLY A 56 -2.52 -13.24 11.79
C GLY A 56 -2.39 -12.58 10.42
N ALA A 57 -2.67 -11.27 10.32
CA ALA A 57 -2.47 -10.50 9.10
C ALA A 57 -0.97 -10.35 8.81
N ASP A 58 -0.60 -10.14 7.55
CA ASP A 58 0.78 -9.81 7.20
C ASP A 58 1.08 -8.34 7.51
N GLN A 59 2.34 -8.04 7.83
CA GLN A 59 2.76 -6.68 8.19
C GLN A 59 2.72 -5.72 7.01
N LEU A 60 3.28 -6.14 5.87
CA LEU A 60 3.27 -5.40 4.62
C LEU A 60 2.58 -6.26 3.57
N ILE A 61 1.51 -5.72 2.98
CA ILE A 61 0.74 -6.37 1.92
C ILE A 61 0.69 -5.42 0.73
N GLY A 62 1.10 -5.93 -0.41
CA GLY A 62 0.93 -5.28 -1.70
C GLY A 62 -0.37 -5.74 -2.36
N ILE A 63 -1.14 -4.80 -2.89
CA ILE A 63 -2.44 -5.06 -3.54
C ILE A 63 -2.55 -4.23 -4.82
N GLY A 64 -2.87 -4.88 -5.94
CA GLY A 64 -3.19 -4.18 -7.18
C GLY A 64 -4.59 -3.56 -7.12
N CYS A 65 -4.83 -2.43 -7.80
CA CYS A 65 -6.11 -1.73 -7.73
C CYS A 65 -7.33 -2.54 -8.25
N GLY A 66 -7.10 -3.64 -8.97
CA GLY A 66 -8.15 -4.53 -9.45
C GLY A 66 -8.42 -5.74 -8.55
N SER A 67 -7.64 -5.91 -7.49
CA SER A 67 -7.64 -7.09 -6.63
C SER A 67 -8.59 -6.90 -5.45
N SER A 68 -9.16 -7.99 -4.93
CA SER A 68 -10.12 -7.92 -3.82
C SER A 68 -9.44 -7.44 -2.53
N MET A 69 -9.95 -6.35 -1.96
CA MET A 69 -9.45 -5.74 -0.72
C MET A 69 -10.29 -6.10 0.50
N THR A 70 -11.56 -6.44 0.32
CA THR A 70 -12.52 -6.77 1.38
C THR A 70 -11.97 -7.75 2.41
N GLY A 71 -12.23 -7.46 3.69
CA GLY A 71 -11.82 -8.28 4.84
C GLY A 71 -10.39 -8.06 5.31
N LYS A 72 -9.60 -7.26 4.57
CA LYS A 72 -8.29 -6.80 5.05
C LYS A 72 -8.48 -5.58 5.93
N HIS A 73 -7.57 -5.42 6.89
CA HIS A 73 -7.49 -4.24 7.72
C HIS A 73 -6.05 -3.77 7.81
N ALA A 74 -5.85 -2.45 7.69
CA ALA A 74 -4.52 -1.85 7.74
C ALA A 74 -4.55 -0.53 8.53
N ASP A 75 -3.51 -0.33 9.34
CA ASP A 75 -3.30 0.94 10.05
C ASP A 75 -2.70 2.01 9.14
N LEU A 76 -2.02 1.60 8.06
CA LEU A 76 -1.47 2.49 7.06
C LEU A 76 -1.72 1.90 5.66
N ILE A 77 -2.32 2.71 4.80
CA ILE A 77 -2.50 2.40 3.38
C ILE A 77 -1.76 3.47 2.58
N VAL A 78 -0.84 3.04 1.72
CA VAL A 78 -0.12 3.93 0.81
C VAL A 78 -0.56 3.63 -0.62
N CYS A 79 -1.14 4.63 -1.27
CA CYS A 79 -1.59 4.56 -2.65
C CYS A 79 -0.66 5.40 -3.51
N ASP A 80 0.12 4.75 -4.36
CA ASP A 80 1.10 5.40 -5.22
C ASP A 80 0.65 5.35 -6.69
N ASP A 81 0.45 6.52 -7.30
CA ASP A 81 -0.02 6.73 -8.68
C ASP A 81 -1.31 5.96 -9.01
N VAL A 82 -2.34 6.16 -8.18
CA VAL A 82 -3.65 5.51 -8.32
C VAL A 82 -4.42 5.94 -9.59
N VAL A 83 -4.17 7.16 -10.07
CA VAL A 83 -4.76 7.74 -11.29
C VAL A 83 -3.73 7.71 -12.42
N ASN A 84 -4.16 7.43 -13.65
CA ASN A 84 -3.28 7.49 -14.82
C ASN A 84 -3.98 8.01 -16.08
N LEU A 85 -3.31 7.85 -17.24
CA LEU A 85 -3.83 8.29 -18.53
C LEU A 85 -5.23 7.73 -18.89
N ASN A 86 -5.57 6.52 -18.45
CA ASN A 86 -6.88 5.94 -18.72
C ASN A 86 -7.99 6.73 -18.01
N ASP A 87 -7.73 7.17 -16.78
CA ASP A 87 -8.62 8.06 -16.03
C ASP A 87 -8.77 9.42 -16.72
N ARG A 88 -7.71 9.91 -17.39
CA ARG A 88 -7.82 11.15 -18.19
C ARG A 88 -8.81 11.02 -19.35
N ILE A 89 -8.80 9.88 -20.04
CA ILE A 89 -9.53 9.68 -21.30
C ILE A 89 -10.94 9.13 -21.04
N SER A 90 -11.12 8.26 -20.03
CA SER A 90 -12.36 7.53 -19.80
C SER A 90 -13.04 7.94 -18.50
N ARG A 91 -14.25 8.48 -18.60
CA ARG A 91 -15.11 8.76 -17.44
C ARG A 91 -15.45 7.48 -16.66
N ALA A 92 -15.71 6.38 -17.36
CA ALA A 92 -16.03 5.11 -16.70
C ALA A 92 -14.85 4.62 -15.84
N GLU A 93 -13.62 4.80 -16.32
CA GLU A 93 -12.43 4.44 -15.55
C GLU A 93 -12.26 5.32 -14.32
N ARG A 94 -12.51 6.64 -14.44
CA ARG A 94 -12.48 7.56 -13.29
C ARG A 94 -13.43 7.15 -12.19
N GLU A 95 -14.67 6.83 -12.54
CA GLU A 95 -15.68 6.42 -11.56
C GLU A 95 -15.32 5.07 -10.91
N ARG A 96 -14.71 4.15 -11.66
CA ARG A 96 -14.17 2.92 -11.10
C ARG A 96 -13.06 3.19 -10.09
N THR A 97 -12.10 4.05 -10.41
CA THR A 97 -10.98 4.42 -9.51
C THR A 97 -11.50 5.11 -8.25
N LYS A 98 -12.48 6.00 -8.38
CA LYS A 98 -13.16 6.61 -7.23
C LYS A 98 -13.81 5.56 -6.33
N GLY A 99 -14.48 4.56 -6.91
CA GLY A 99 -15.03 3.43 -6.17
C GLY A 99 -13.97 2.66 -5.37
N VAL A 100 -12.82 2.37 -5.99
CA VAL A 100 -11.68 1.73 -5.31
C VAL A 100 -11.18 2.60 -4.14
N ILE A 101 -11.01 3.91 -4.34
CA ILE A 101 -10.59 4.83 -3.26
C ILE A 101 -11.60 4.85 -2.11
N GLN A 102 -12.91 4.84 -2.41
CA GLN A 102 -13.94 4.78 -1.39
C GLN A 102 -13.90 3.47 -0.61
N GLU A 103 -13.60 2.34 -1.27
CA GLU A 103 -13.44 1.04 -0.61
C GLU A 103 -12.28 1.03 0.39
N LEU A 104 -11.21 1.81 0.15
CA LEU A 104 -10.09 1.94 1.11
C LEU A 104 -10.53 2.45 2.48
N ARG A 105 -11.60 3.24 2.55
CA ARG A 105 -12.18 3.72 3.82
C ARG A 105 -12.79 2.59 4.65
N ASN A 106 -13.19 1.50 4.03
CA ASN A 106 -13.79 0.35 4.71
C ASN A 106 -12.73 -0.58 5.32
N ILE A 107 -11.49 -0.54 4.81
CA ILE A 107 -10.41 -1.42 5.24
C ILE A 107 -9.40 -0.71 6.16
N VAL A 108 -9.28 0.61 6.09
CA VAL A 108 -8.44 1.34 7.05
C VAL A 108 -9.01 1.20 8.47
N THR A 109 -8.14 1.01 9.46
CA THR A 109 -8.56 0.98 10.87
C THR A 109 -9.04 2.36 11.33
N ARG A 110 -9.76 2.41 12.45
CA ARG A 110 -10.36 3.66 12.97
C ARG A 110 -9.34 4.79 13.13
N ASP A 111 -8.15 4.46 13.63
CA ASP A 111 -7.05 5.41 13.87
C ASP A 111 -5.98 5.36 12.77
N GLY A 112 -6.25 4.58 11.71
CA GLY A 112 -5.35 4.39 10.60
C GLY A 112 -5.33 5.56 9.63
N ARG A 113 -4.34 5.55 8.73
CA ARG A 113 -4.13 6.62 7.75
C ARG A 113 -4.11 6.06 6.33
N ILE A 114 -4.62 6.87 5.41
CA ILE A 114 -4.49 6.63 3.96
C ILE A 114 -3.66 7.76 3.39
N VAL A 115 -2.54 7.41 2.76
CA VAL A 115 -1.61 8.35 2.13
C VAL A 115 -1.73 8.17 0.62
N PHE A 116 -2.09 9.24 -0.07
CA PHE A 116 -2.11 9.29 -1.53
C PHE A 116 -0.87 10.04 -2.02
N ILE A 117 -0.11 9.39 -2.89
CA ILE A 117 1.05 9.96 -3.57
C ILE A 117 0.80 9.80 -5.07
N GLY A 118 0.97 10.87 -5.83
CA GLY A 118 0.90 10.80 -7.28
C GLY A 118 0.45 12.10 -7.92
N THR A 119 0.23 12.03 -9.22
CA THR A 119 -0.10 13.19 -10.05
C THR A 119 -1.57 13.15 -10.46
N PRO A 120 -2.36 14.23 -10.26
CA PRO A 120 -3.68 14.36 -10.85
C PRO A 120 -3.61 14.41 -12.38
N TRP A 121 -4.48 13.67 -13.07
CA TRP A 121 -4.54 13.58 -14.53
C TRP A 121 -5.80 14.20 -15.13
N HIS A 122 -6.85 14.42 -14.33
CA HIS A 122 -8.10 15.04 -14.76
C HIS A 122 -8.74 15.84 -13.61
N ILE A 123 -9.39 16.95 -13.90
CA ILE A 123 -10.07 17.80 -12.90
C ILE A 123 -11.19 17.08 -12.11
N GLU A 124 -11.62 15.91 -12.60
CA GLU A 124 -12.67 15.08 -12.00
C GLU A 124 -12.15 13.67 -11.66
N ASP A 125 -10.84 13.50 -11.57
CA ASP A 125 -10.26 12.22 -11.17
C ASP A 125 -10.42 11.96 -9.67
N ALA A 126 -9.83 10.86 -9.22
CA ALA A 126 -10.01 10.37 -7.87
C ALA A 126 -9.30 11.23 -6.79
N PHE A 127 -8.35 12.11 -7.16
CA PHE A 127 -7.75 13.07 -6.23
C PHE A 127 -8.75 14.12 -5.74
N THR A 128 -9.87 14.33 -6.46
CA THR A 128 -10.96 15.18 -5.97
C THR A 128 -11.62 14.68 -4.68
N LEU A 129 -11.43 13.40 -4.33
CA LEU A 129 -11.93 12.79 -3.10
C LEU A 129 -10.93 12.88 -1.94
N VAL A 130 -9.72 13.36 -2.21
CA VAL A 130 -8.61 13.39 -1.25
C VAL A 130 -8.48 14.82 -0.74
N ALA A 131 -8.26 14.97 0.56
CA ALA A 131 -7.96 16.28 1.13
C ALA A 131 -6.62 16.79 0.57
N PRO A 132 -6.48 18.10 0.31
CA PRO A 132 -5.18 18.66 -0.03
C PRO A 132 -4.19 18.42 1.11
N PRO A 133 -2.88 18.31 0.82
CA PRO A 133 -1.86 18.23 1.86
C PRO A 133 -1.93 19.48 2.76
N GLU A 134 -1.76 19.26 4.07
CA GLU A 134 -1.65 20.31 5.09
C GLU A 134 -0.33 21.09 4.99
#